data_AF-A0A2H3IID6-F1
#
_entry.id   AF-A0A2H3IID6-F1
#
_cell.length_a   1.000
_cell.length_b   1.000
_cell.length_c   1.000
_cell.angle_alpha   90.00
_cell.angle_beta   90.00
_cell.angle_gamma   90.00
#
_symmetry.space_group_name_H-M   'P 1'
#
loop_
_entity.id
_entity.type
_entity.pdbx_description
1 polymer ?
#
loop_
_entity_poly.entity_id
_entity_poly.type
_entity_poly.pdbx_seq_one_letter_code
_entity_poly.pdbx_strand_id
1 'polypeptide(L)'
;MKSLQTFFGIGPNVSSRLLARFHIHPTAKIGDLQNQQVLDITAALSEMKIENDLRRQILDDIKRLRDTGTYRGRRHALGLPVRGQNTRSQIKTAYKLNSAERKL
;
A
#
# COMPACT_ATOMS: atom_id res chain seq x y z
N MET A 1 1.59 10.63 14.29
CA MET A 1 0.80 11.51 13.40
C MET A 1 -0.02 10.69 12.42
N LYS A 2 -1.36 10.80 12.46
CA LYS A 2 -2.25 10.01 11.59
C LYS A 2 -2.24 10.46 10.12
N SER A 3 -1.90 11.71 9.82
CA SER A 3 -1.92 12.22 8.43
C SER A 3 -0.93 11.49 7.52
N LEU A 4 0.25 11.11 8.02
CA LEU A 4 1.21 10.35 7.21
C LEU A 4 0.68 8.97 6.78
N GLN A 5 -0.28 8.40 7.50
CA GLN A 5 -0.84 7.09 7.21
C GLN A 5 -1.93 7.12 6.13
N THR A 6 -2.30 8.31 5.64
CA THR A 6 -3.24 8.42 4.51
C THR A 6 -2.56 8.09 3.19
N PHE A 7 -1.24 8.21 3.12
CA PHE A 7 -0.49 7.87 1.92
C PHE A 7 -0.40 6.35 1.75
N PHE A 8 -0.65 5.88 0.53
CA PHE A 8 -0.57 4.47 0.21
C PHE A 8 0.88 3.97 0.36
N GLY A 9 1.06 2.92 1.17
CA GLY A 9 2.38 2.37 1.50
C GLY A 9 2.93 2.83 2.87
N ILE A 10 2.31 3.81 3.53
CA ILE A 10 2.77 4.29 4.84
C ILE A 10 1.90 3.72 5.96
N GLY A 11 2.44 2.74 6.68
CA GLY A 11 1.83 2.19 7.88
C GLY A 11 2.23 2.91 9.18
N PRO A 12 1.71 2.46 10.34
CA PRO A 12 2.04 3.05 11.64
C PRO A 12 3.53 2.97 11.98
N ASN A 13 4.19 1.86 11.65
CA ASN A 13 5.62 1.65 11.91
C ASN A 13 6.50 2.61 11.10
N VAL A 14 6.17 2.80 9.82
CA VAL A 14 6.91 3.70 8.93
C VAL A 14 6.70 5.15 9.39
N SER A 15 5.46 5.53 9.66
CA SER A 15 5.13 6.85 10.20
C SER A 15 5.86 7.15 11.51
N SER A 16 5.87 6.21 12.47
CA SER A 16 6.57 6.39 13.74
C SER A 16 8.07 6.56 13.56
N ARG A 17 8.70 5.79 12.67
CA ARG A 17 10.12 5.92 12.34
C ARG A 17 10.44 7.27 11.72
N LEU A 18 9.58 7.76 10.82
CA LEU A 18 9.75 9.02 10.13
C LEU A 18 9.65 10.20 11.10
N LEU A 19 8.68 10.17 12.02
CA LEU A 19 8.55 11.18 13.08
C LEU A 19 9.74 11.18 14.04
N ALA A 20 10.23 10.01 14.43
CA ALA A 20 11.42 9.89 15.27
C ALA A 20 12.67 10.46 14.60
N ARG A 21 12.82 10.25 13.28
CA ARG A 21 13.96 10.77 12.48
C ARG A 21 14.03 12.30 12.49
N PHE A 22 12.89 12.99 12.50
CA PHE A 22 12.82 14.46 12.49
C PHE A 22 12.48 15.06 13.85
N HIS A 23 12.59 14.26 14.92
CA HIS A 23 12.31 14.68 16.30
C HIS A 23 10.91 15.28 16.51
N ILE A 24 9.91 14.75 15.80
CA ILE A 24 8.52 15.21 15.90
C ILE A 24 7.76 14.33 16.89
N HIS A 25 7.04 14.96 17.83
CA HIS A 25 6.23 14.23 18.79
C HIS A 25 5.05 13.50 18.10
N PRO A 26 4.71 12.25 18.46
CA PRO A 26 3.66 11.48 17.80
C PRO A 26 2.27 12.14 17.77
N THR A 27 1.98 12.99 18.76
CA THR A 27 0.70 13.73 18.89
C THR A 27 0.73 15.14 18.27
N ALA A 28 1.87 15.58 17.71
CA ALA A 28 1.97 16.87 17.04
C ALA A 28 0.98 16.95 15.87
N LYS A 29 0.36 18.13 15.69
CA LYS A 29 -0.52 18.41 14.55
C LYS A 29 0.29 18.99 13.39
N ILE A 30 -0.28 18.94 12.19
CA ILE A 30 0.36 19.50 10.97
C ILE A 30 0.71 20.98 11.17
N GLY A 31 -0.21 21.74 11.78
CA GLY A 31 -0.02 23.18 11.99
C GLY A 31 1.06 23.53 13.02
N ASP A 32 1.50 22.56 13.83
CA ASP A 32 2.54 22.77 14.84
C ASP A 32 3.96 22.54 14.28
N LEU A 33 4.06 22.09 13.02
CA LEU A 33 5.34 21.78 12.38
C LEU A 33 6.00 23.03 11.82
N GLN A 34 7.31 23.12 11.99
CA GLN A 34 8.10 24.14 11.33
C GLN A 34 8.20 23.87 9.83
N ASN A 35 8.29 24.91 9.02
CA ASN A 35 8.41 24.79 7.56
C ASN A 35 9.59 23.89 7.16
N GLN A 36 10.72 23.96 7.87
CA GLN A 36 11.87 23.10 7.62
C GLN A 36 11.53 21.62 7.83
N GLN A 37 10.85 21.28 8.93
CA GLN A 37 10.44 19.90 9.20
C GLN A 37 9.47 19.36 8.15
N VAL A 38 8.59 20.22 7.62
CA VAL A 38 7.70 19.85 6.52
C VAL A 38 8.52 19.53 5.26
N LEU A 39 9.50 20.37 4.91
CA LEU A 39 10.39 20.14 3.77
C LEU A 39 11.24 18.86 3.94
N ASP A 40 11.73 18.60 5.14
CA ASP A 40 12.52 17.41 5.41
C ASP A 40 11.67 16.12 5.28
N ILE A 41 10.42 16.17 5.76
CA ILE A 41 9.46 15.08 5.59
C ILE A 41 9.14 14.88 4.11
N THR A 42 8.89 15.93 3.33
CA THR A 42 8.55 15.78 1.89
C THR A 42 9.73 15.23 1.10
N ALA A 43 10.96 15.64 1.42
CA ALA A 43 12.16 15.06 0.82
C ALA A 43 12.28 13.57 1.14
N ALA A 44 12.12 13.18 2.41
CA ALA A 44 12.15 11.77 2.81
C ALA A 44 11.04 10.94 2.16
N LEU A 45 9.84 11.49 2.01
CA LEU A 45 8.73 10.81 1.33
C LEU A 45 9.00 10.60 -0.16
N SER A 46 9.71 11.53 -0.81
CA SER A 46 10.03 11.46 -2.25
C SER A 46 11.03 10.35 -2.58
N GLU A 47 11.90 9.99 -1.64
CA GLU A 47 12.85 8.88 -1.77
C GLU A 47 12.18 7.49 -1.57
N MET A 48 10.98 7.47 -0.97
CA MET A 48 10.29 6.24 -0.63
C MET A 48 9.40 5.75 -1.78
N LYS A 49 9.30 4.43 -1.95
CA LYS A 49 8.32 3.81 -2.85
C LYS A 49 6.92 3.87 -2.21
N ILE A 50 6.18 4.94 -2.49
CA ILE A 50 4.82 5.18 -2.00
C ILE A 50 3.86 5.43 -3.18
N GLU A 51 2.56 5.48 -2.88
CA GLU A 51 1.51 5.82 -3.86
C GLU A 51 1.60 5.00 -5.15
N ASN A 52 1.73 5.67 -6.30
CA ASN A 52 1.64 5.05 -7.61
C ASN A 52 2.79 4.08 -7.90
N ASP A 53 3.98 4.33 -7.37
CA ASP A 53 5.13 3.45 -7.60
C ASP A 53 4.92 2.11 -6.91
N LEU A 54 4.42 2.13 -5.66
CA LEU A 54 4.08 0.91 -4.95
C LEU A 54 2.87 0.21 -5.57
N ARG A 55 1.84 0.95 -6.01
CA ARG A 55 0.69 0.38 -6.73
C ARG A 55 1.11 -0.33 -8.02
N ARG A 56 1.95 0.32 -8.83
CA ARG A 56 2.50 -0.24 -10.08
C ARG A 56 3.28 -1.51 -9.81
N GLN A 57 4.17 -1.50 -8.81
CA GLN A 57 4.93 -2.69 -8.43
C GLN A 57 4.02 -3.88 -8.08
N ILE A 58 2.96 -3.66 -7.29
CA ILE A 58 2.02 -4.72 -6.93
C ILE A 58 1.24 -5.23 -8.16
N LEU A 59 0.83 -4.33 -9.06
CA LEU A 59 0.16 -4.71 -10.29
C LEU A 59 1.07 -5.51 -11.21
N ASP A 60 2.33 -5.11 -11.36
CA ASP A 60 3.32 -5.82 -12.16
C ASP A 60 3.61 -7.22 -11.59
N ASP A 61 3.65 -7.37 -10.27
CA ASP A 61 3.76 -8.67 -9.61
C ASP A 61 2.56 -9.58 -9.92
N ILE A 62 1.34 -9.05 -9.89
CA ILE A 62 0.12 -9.81 -10.24
C ILE A 62 0.13 -10.17 -11.74
N LYS A 63 0.53 -9.21 -12.60
CA LYS A 63 0.63 -9.40 -14.04
C LYS A 63 1.63 -10.50 -14.38
N ARG A 64 2.82 -10.46 -13.78
CA ARG A 64 3.84 -11.51 -13.91
C ARG A 64 3.30 -12.89 -13.54
N LEU A 65 2.56 -13.01 -12.44
CA LEU A 65 1.96 -14.29 -12.03
C LEU A 65 0.94 -14.81 -13.05
N ARG A 66 0.19 -13.91 -13.70
CA ARG A 66 -0.77 -14.23 -14.77
C ARG A 66 -0.03 -14.67 -16.03
N ASP A 67 0.94 -13.90 -16.49
CA ASP A 67 1.67 -14.16 -17.73
C ASP A 67 2.46 -15.46 -17.67
N THR A 68 2.99 -15.80 -16.49
CA THR A 68 3.67 -17.08 -16.23
C THR A 68 2.69 -18.28 -16.19
N GLY A 69 1.38 -18.05 -16.10
CA GLY A 69 0.37 -19.12 -16.05
C GLY A 69 0.23 -19.81 -14.68
N THR A 70 0.72 -19.21 -13.60
CA THR A 70 0.66 -19.81 -12.26
C THR A 70 -0.78 -19.97 -11.75
N TYR A 71 -0.99 -20.88 -10.79
CA TYR A 71 -2.31 -21.02 -10.12
C TYR A 71 -2.80 -19.68 -9.58
N ARG A 72 -1.94 -18.93 -8.87
CA ARG A 72 -2.28 -17.62 -8.29
C ARG A 72 -2.71 -16.62 -9.37
N GLY A 73 -1.97 -16.54 -10.48
CA GLY A 73 -2.32 -15.69 -11.62
C GLY A 73 -3.71 -15.99 -12.18
N ARG A 74 -4.03 -17.27 -12.40
CA ARG A 74 -5.38 -17.70 -12.84
C ARG A 74 -6.47 -17.29 -11.85
N ARG A 75 -6.22 -17.42 -10.54
CA ARG A 75 -7.18 -17.01 -9.50
C ARG A 75 -7.43 -15.50 -9.49
N HIS A 76 -6.39 -14.69 -9.69
CA HIS A 76 -6.53 -13.24 -9.85
C HIS A 76 -7.34 -12.86 -11.09
N ALA A 77 -7.13 -13.53 -12.23
CA ALA A 77 -7.88 -13.28 -13.46
C ALA A 77 -9.36 -13.66 -13.34
N LEU A 78 -9.68 -14.75 -12.63
CA LEU A 78 -11.04 -15.23 -12.40
C LEU A 78 -11.77 -14.54 -11.24
N GLY A 79 -11.12 -13.60 -10.53
CA GLY A 79 -11.68 -12.93 -9.35
C GLY A 79 -11.89 -13.86 -8.14
N LEU A 80 -11.19 -14.99 -8.10
CA LEU A 80 -11.38 -16.00 -7.06
C LEU A 80 -10.40 -15.81 -5.88
N PRO A 81 -10.69 -16.41 -4.71
CA PRO A 81 -9.77 -16.42 -3.59
C PRO A 81 -8.44 -17.08 -3.95
N VAL A 82 -7.32 -16.43 -3.59
CA VAL A 82 -5.96 -16.80 -4.06
C VAL A 82 -5.18 -17.62 -3.02
N ARG A 83 -5.58 -17.56 -1.73
CA ARG A 83 -4.84 -18.13 -0.60
C ARG A 83 -5.41 -19.46 -0.10
N GLY A 84 -5.94 -20.30 -0.99
CA GLY A 84 -6.50 -21.61 -0.64
C GLY A 84 -7.81 -21.57 0.15
N GLN A 85 -8.53 -20.45 0.11
CA GLN A 85 -9.82 -20.30 0.78
C GLN A 85 -10.92 -21.10 0.03
N ASN A 86 -11.89 -21.62 0.78
CA ASN A 86 -13.06 -22.33 0.23
C ASN A 86 -13.83 -21.43 -0.75
N THR A 87 -14.27 -21.98 -1.88
CA THR A 87 -15.04 -21.28 -2.91
C THR A 87 -16.52 -21.61 -2.93
N ARG A 88 -16.98 -22.55 -2.10
CA ARG A 88 -18.40 -22.93 -2.06
C ARG A 88 -19.29 -21.82 -1.49
N SER A 89 -18.78 -21.06 -0.53
CA SER A 89 -19.53 -19.98 0.16
C SER A 89 -18.65 -18.77 0.42
N GLN A 90 -19.27 -17.59 0.58
CA GLN A 90 -18.64 -16.34 1.06
C GLN A 90 -17.40 -15.86 0.27
N ILE A 91 -17.49 -15.80 -1.06
CA ILE A 91 -16.40 -15.30 -1.92
C ILE A 91 -16.65 -13.92 -2.54
N LYS A 92 -17.68 -13.20 -2.09
CA LYS A 92 -18.10 -11.92 -2.68
C LYS A 92 -17.00 -10.86 -2.69
N THR A 93 -16.22 -10.75 -1.61
CA THR A 93 -15.12 -9.78 -1.52
C THR A 93 -14.00 -10.09 -2.49
N ALA A 94 -13.69 -11.38 -2.69
CA ALA A 94 -12.69 -11.81 -3.67
C ALA A 94 -13.14 -11.43 -5.09
N TYR A 95 -14.39 -11.73 -5.46
CA TYR A 95 -14.93 -11.35 -6.77
C TYR A 95 -14.91 -9.85 -7.02
N LYS A 96 -15.17 -9.05 -5.98
CA LYS A 96 -15.21 -7.59 -6.09
C LYS A 96 -13.81 -6.97 -6.25
N LEU A 97 -12.79 -7.52 -5.58
CA LEU A 97 -11.50 -6.86 -5.40
C LEU A 97 -10.32 -7.59 -6.05
N ASN A 98 -10.41 -8.88 -6.29
CA ASN A 98 -9.37 -9.62 -7.00
C ASN A 98 -9.58 -9.43 -8.50
N SER A 99 -8.61 -8.82 -9.14
CA SER A 99 -8.53 -8.71 -10.59
C SER A 99 -7.05 -8.69 -10.98
N ALA A 100 -6.77 -8.92 -12.26
CA ALA A 100 -5.43 -8.69 -12.82
C ALA A 100 -5.07 -7.19 -12.73
N GLU A 101 -6.04 -6.31 -12.95
CA GLU A 101 -5.94 -4.86 -12.79
C GLU A 101 -6.61 -4.45 -11.48
N ARG A 102 -5.95 -4.75 -10.36
CA ARG A 102 -6.50 -4.47 -9.03
C ARG A 102 -6.53 -2.97 -8.76
N LYS A 103 -7.68 -2.46 -8.34
CA LYS A 103 -7.79 -1.10 -7.80
C LYS A 103 -7.21 -1.09 -6.39
N LEU A 104 -6.05 -0.44 -6.22
CA LEU A 104 -5.28 -0.33 -4.98
C LEU A 104 -5.33 1.09 -4.41
#